data_AF-A0A8H4CCR9-F1
#
_entry.id   AF-A0A8H4CCR9-F1
#
_cell.length_a   1.000
_cell.length_b   1.000
_cell.length_c   1.000
_cell.angle_alpha   90.00
_cell.angle_beta   90.00
_cell.angle_gamma   90.00
#
_symmetry.space_group_name_H-M   'P 1'
#
loop_
_entity.id
_entity.type
_entity.pdbx_description
1 polymer ?
#
loop_
_entity_poly.entity_id
_entity_poly.type
_entity_poly.pdbx_seq_one_letter_code
_entity_poly.pdbx_strand_id
1 'polypeptide(L)'
;MKAVKMQCLQAARNNCKILLGLWNYDKIDCSQSVSSTAKFGYWESLHLFSGLSILALARVSINCDRISSPSSGDHDAALYSRTRELLREMARVGNPAAKDHDALLSDVEAMVMRVQEEERLTEQTRTEVETPNENSSFSDFMFADMGSEQQIWCDTDWENILSSYTQGI
;
A
#
# COMPACT_ATOMS: atom_id res chain seq x y z
N MET A 1 -8.97 9.15 12.63
CA MET A 1 -8.27 8.71 11.38
C MET A 1 -7.26 7.56 11.56
N LYS A 2 -6.57 7.38 12.70
CA LYS A 2 -5.64 6.23 12.91
C LYS A 2 -6.33 4.84 12.86
N ALA A 3 -7.57 4.75 13.35
CA ALA A 3 -8.33 3.49 13.34
C ALA A 3 -8.60 2.93 11.93
N VAL A 4 -8.96 3.80 10.97
CA VAL A 4 -9.22 3.42 9.57
C VAL A 4 -7.94 2.92 8.89
N LYS A 5 -6.79 3.56 9.16
CA LYS A 5 -5.47 3.11 8.66
C LYS A 5 -5.14 1.69 9.13
N MET A 6 -5.37 1.39 10.41
CA MET A 6 -5.12 0.06 10.99
C MET A 6 -6.08 -1.01 10.47
N GLN A 7 -7.37 -0.66 10.29
CA GLN A 7 -8.36 -1.57 9.71
C GLN A 7 -8.06 -1.92 8.26
N CYS A 8 -7.67 -0.92 7.45
CA CYS A 8 -7.26 -1.13 6.06
C CYS A 8 -6.04 -2.05 5.96
N LEU A 9 -5.02 -1.81 6.80
CA LEU A 9 -3.84 -2.66 6.86
C LEU A 9 -4.18 -4.09 7.28
N GLN A 10 -5.05 -4.24 8.28
CA GLN A 10 -5.47 -5.56 8.74
C GLN A 10 -6.29 -6.30 7.67
N ALA A 11 -7.17 -5.60 6.95
CA ALA A 11 -7.91 -6.15 5.83
C ALA A 11 -6.96 -6.60 4.70
N ALA A 12 -5.95 -5.79 4.36
CA ALA A 12 -4.92 -6.14 3.38
C ALA A 12 -4.14 -7.40 3.79
N ARG A 13 -3.72 -7.50 5.05
CA ARG A 13 -3.08 -8.72 5.60
C ARG A 13 -3.99 -9.94 5.47
N ASN A 14 -5.26 -9.79 5.82
CA ASN A 14 -6.23 -10.89 5.77
C ASN A 14 -6.45 -11.36 4.32
N ASN A 15 -6.61 -10.44 3.37
CA ASN A 15 -6.74 -10.76 1.95
C ASN A 15 -5.53 -11.56 1.45
N CYS A 16 -4.31 -11.12 1.77
CA CYS A 16 -3.09 -11.82 1.42
C CYS A 16 -3.03 -13.24 2.03
N LYS A 17 -3.39 -13.37 3.31
CA LYS A 17 -3.41 -14.67 4.00
C LYS A 17 -4.43 -15.65 3.42
N ILE A 18 -5.63 -15.17 3.09
CA ILE A 18 -6.69 -16.00 2.50
C ILE A 18 -6.23 -16.52 1.14
N LEU A 19 -5.74 -15.63 0.26
CA LEU A 19 -5.31 -16.01 -1.08
C LEU A 19 -4.09 -16.93 -1.05
N LEU A 20 -3.14 -16.68 -0.15
CA LEU A 20 -2.00 -17.57 0.06
C LEU A 20 -2.43 -18.93 0.66
N GLY A 21 -3.45 -18.94 1.53
CA GLY A 21 -4.04 -20.16 2.08
C GLY A 21 -4.70 -21.02 1.00
N LEU A 22 -5.53 -20.40 0.14
CA LEU A 22 -6.17 -21.06 -0.99
C LEU A 22 -5.12 -21.62 -1.97
N TRP A 23 -4.08 -20.85 -2.23
CA TRP A 23 -2.95 -21.28 -3.06
C TRP A 23 -2.23 -22.51 -2.49
N ASN A 24 -1.95 -22.51 -1.18
CA ASN A 24 -1.26 -23.63 -0.53
C ASN A 24 -2.13 -24.87 -0.40
N TYR A 25 -3.44 -24.72 -0.18
CA TYR A 25 -4.37 -25.85 -0.11
C TYR A 25 -4.40 -26.62 -1.43
N ASP A 26 -4.47 -25.90 -2.54
CA ASP A 26 -4.48 -26.52 -3.87
C ASP A 26 -3.13 -27.20 -4.21
N LYS A 27 -2.00 -26.62 -3.77
CA LYS A 27 -0.67 -27.27 -3.87
C LYS A 27 -0.55 -28.60 -3.10
N ILE A 28 -1.26 -28.74 -1.98
CA ILE A 28 -1.17 -29.94 -1.13
C ILE A 28 -2.06 -31.07 -1.68
N ASP A 29 -3.22 -30.75 -2.26
CA ASP A 29 -4.17 -31.72 -2.80
C ASP A 29 -3.78 -32.23 -4.21
N CYS A 30 -3.13 -31.38 -5.02
CA CYS A 30 -2.80 -31.70 -6.42
C CYS A 30 -1.33 -32.09 -6.63
N SER A 31 -0.96 -33.33 -6.28
CA SER A 31 0.35 -33.91 -6.68
C SER A 31 0.42 -34.34 -8.16
N GLN A 32 -0.61 -34.09 -8.98
CA GLN A 32 -0.60 -34.52 -10.39
C GLN A 32 -1.49 -33.73 -11.38
N SER A 33 -1.93 -32.50 -11.09
CA SER A 33 -2.75 -31.74 -12.04
C SER A 33 -2.34 -30.27 -12.16
N VAL A 34 -1.76 -29.98 -13.32
CA VAL A 34 -1.59 -28.69 -14.00
C VAL A 34 -2.20 -27.46 -13.30
N SER A 35 -1.30 -26.60 -12.78
CA SER A 35 -1.42 -25.14 -12.72
C SER A 35 -2.77 -24.56 -12.23
N SER A 36 -3.05 -24.69 -10.93
CA SER A 36 -4.17 -23.99 -10.28
C SER A 36 -4.12 -22.47 -10.37
N THR A 37 -2.95 -21.89 -10.64
CA THR A 37 -2.80 -20.44 -10.84
C THR A 37 -3.58 -19.95 -12.06
N ALA A 38 -3.97 -20.84 -12.97
CA ALA A 38 -4.85 -20.52 -14.10
C ALA A 38 -6.33 -20.39 -13.71
N LYS A 39 -6.75 -20.87 -12.53
CA LYS A 39 -8.12 -20.74 -12.01
C LYS A 39 -8.38 -19.41 -11.31
N PHE A 40 -7.33 -18.72 -10.86
CA PHE A 40 -7.48 -17.40 -10.24
C PHE A 40 -7.73 -16.38 -11.34
N GLY A 41 -8.91 -15.75 -11.30
CA GLY A 41 -9.36 -14.82 -12.31
C GLY A 41 -8.83 -13.41 -12.07
N TYR A 42 -9.53 -12.45 -12.67
CA TYR A 42 -9.24 -11.03 -12.52
C TYR A 42 -9.33 -10.59 -11.05
N TRP A 43 -10.40 -10.97 -10.35
CA TRP A 43 -10.69 -10.49 -8.99
C TRP A 43 -9.65 -10.92 -7.96
N GLU A 44 -9.12 -12.13 -8.06
CA GLU A 44 -8.10 -12.61 -7.14
C GLU A 44 -6.75 -11.92 -7.38
N SER A 45 -6.41 -11.64 -8.65
CA SER A 45 -5.22 -10.84 -8.97
C SER A 45 -5.36 -9.39 -8.47
N LEU A 46 -6.56 -8.82 -8.54
CA LEU A 46 -6.86 -7.47 -8.03
C LEU A 46 -6.76 -7.40 -6.51
N HIS A 47 -7.27 -8.41 -5.80
CA HIS A 47 -7.18 -8.48 -4.34
C HIS A 47 -5.74 -8.72 -3.86
N LEU A 48 -4.93 -9.48 -4.60
CA LEU A 48 -3.49 -9.59 -4.35
C LEU A 48 -2.78 -8.26 -4.55
N PHE A 49 -3.04 -7.60 -5.68
CA PHE A 49 -2.46 -6.30 -6.01
C PHE A 49 -2.77 -5.26 -4.95
N SER A 50 -4.05 -5.06 -4.62
CA SER A 50 -4.47 -4.07 -3.62
C SER A 50 -3.89 -4.36 -2.24
N GLY A 51 -3.87 -5.63 -1.82
CA GLY A 51 -3.27 -6.03 -0.54
C GLY A 51 -1.77 -5.75 -0.49
N LEU A 52 -1.03 -6.11 -1.55
CA LEU A 52 0.40 -5.84 -1.66
C LEU A 52 0.69 -4.33 -1.71
N SER A 53 -0.06 -3.55 -2.48
CA SER A 53 0.11 -2.10 -2.55
C SER A 53 -0.09 -1.43 -1.19
N ILE A 54 -1.11 -1.81 -0.43
CA ILE A 54 -1.35 -1.29 0.93
C ILE A 54 -0.19 -1.66 1.86
N LEU A 55 0.29 -2.92 1.82
CA LEU A 55 1.44 -3.35 2.61
C LEU A 55 2.74 -2.62 2.24
N ALA A 56 2.94 -2.31 0.96
CA ALA A 56 4.09 -1.55 0.49
C ALA A 56 4.03 -0.09 0.97
N LEU A 57 2.89 0.58 0.78
CA LEU A 57 2.67 1.97 1.22
C LEU A 57 2.73 2.13 2.74
N ALA A 58 2.27 1.11 3.48
CA ALA A 58 2.34 1.10 4.93
C ALA A 58 3.77 1.18 5.46
N ARG A 59 4.78 0.72 4.70
CA ARG A 59 6.20 0.83 5.10
C ARG A 59 6.66 2.28 5.22
N VAL A 60 6.16 3.17 4.35
CA VAL A 60 6.46 4.60 4.42
C VAL A 60 5.63 5.26 5.52
N SER A 61 4.32 4.97 5.54
CA SER A 61 3.40 5.62 6.48
C SER A 61 3.62 5.25 7.95
N ILE A 62 4.10 4.03 8.25
CA ILE A 62 4.33 3.55 9.63
C ILE A 62 5.71 3.97 10.15
N ASN A 63 6.70 4.19 9.28
CA ASN A 63 7.99 4.73 9.71
C ASN A 63 7.87 6.16 10.28
N CYS A 64 6.83 6.90 9.91
CA CYS A 64 6.49 8.21 10.49
C CYS A 64 5.92 8.12 11.92
N ASP A 65 5.38 6.97 12.34
CA ASP A 65 4.83 6.70 13.68
C ASP A 65 5.62 5.53 14.29
N ARG A 66 6.79 5.82 14.87
CA ARG A 66 7.80 4.92 15.45
C ARG A 66 7.32 4.08 16.67
N ILE A 67 6.13 3.45 16.58
CA ILE A 67 5.46 2.74 17.69
C ILE A 67 4.79 1.43 17.20
N SER A 68 5.44 0.68 16.31
CA SER A 68 5.00 -0.68 16.00
C SER A 68 6.11 -1.66 16.33
N SER A 69 5.81 -2.59 17.24
CA SER A 69 6.71 -3.64 17.73
C SER A 69 7.48 -4.33 16.59
N PRO A 70 8.80 -4.58 16.73
CA PRO A 70 9.62 -5.21 15.67
C PRO A 70 9.06 -6.57 15.19
N SER A 71 8.31 -7.27 16.04
CA SER A 71 7.67 -8.55 15.70
C SER A 71 6.63 -8.46 14.57
N SER A 72 5.92 -7.34 14.38
CA SER A 72 4.90 -7.26 13.33
C SER A 72 5.51 -6.94 11.96
N GLY A 73 6.64 -6.23 11.92
CA GLY A 73 7.33 -5.86 10.69
C GLY A 73 7.88 -7.07 9.93
N ASP A 74 8.50 -8.01 10.65
CA ASP A 74 9.07 -9.22 10.05
C ASP A 74 8.00 -10.16 9.48
N HIS A 75 6.86 -10.26 10.17
CA HIS A 75 5.73 -11.06 9.68
C HIS A 75 5.09 -10.46 8.43
N ASP A 76 4.98 -9.14 8.35
CA ASP A 76 4.47 -8.45 7.16
C ASP A 76 5.44 -8.57 5.98
N ALA A 77 6.75 -8.51 6.20
CA ALA A 77 7.75 -8.71 5.16
C ALA A 77 7.70 -10.13 4.57
N ALA A 78 7.60 -11.15 5.42
CA ALA A 78 7.47 -12.54 4.97
C ALA A 78 6.15 -12.78 4.23
N LEU A 79 5.03 -12.24 4.75
CA LEU A 79 3.72 -12.32 4.10
C LEU A 79 3.74 -11.63 2.74
N TYR A 80 4.33 -10.43 2.65
CA TYR A 80 4.49 -9.69 1.41
C TYR A 80 5.28 -10.51 0.38
N SER A 81 6.44 -11.03 0.75
CA SER A 81 7.31 -11.79 -0.17
C SER A 81 6.59 -12.99 -0.77
N ARG A 82 5.91 -13.80 0.07
CA ARG A 82 5.17 -14.99 -0.41
C ARG A 82 3.97 -14.62 -1.28
N THR A 83 3.29 -13.53 -0.94
CA THR A 83 2.11 -13.07 -1.68
C THR A 83 2.50 -12.44 -3.03
N ARG A 84 3.65 -11.75 -3.09
CA ARG A 84 4.25 -11.23 -4.33
C ARG A 84 4.66 -12.36 -5.27
N GLU A 85 5.22 -13.44 -4.73
CA GLU A 85 5.53 -14.65 -5.51
C GLU A 85 4.28 -15.28 -6.11
N LEU A 86 3.18 -15.35 -5.35
CA LEU A 86 1.88 -15.81 -5.87
C LEU A 86 1.39 -14.96 -7.04
N LEU A 87 1.44 -13.62 -6.94
CA LEU A 87 1.05 -12.73 -8.03
C LEU A 87 1.91 -12.96 -9.29
N ARG A 88 3.23 -13.12 -9.12
CA ARG A 88 4.15 -13.45 -10.23
C ARG A 88 3.85 -14.79 -10.85
N GLU A 89 3.50 -15.79 -10.04
CA GLU A 89 3.13 -17.10 -10.54
C GLU A 89 1.83 -17.04 -11.34
N MET A 90 0.84 -16.25 -10.91
CA MET A 90 -0.39 -16.00 -11.68
C MET A 90 -0.08 -15.36 -13.03
N ALA A 91 0.81 -14.36 -13.05
CA ALA A 91 1.27 -13.72 -14.28
C ALA A 91 2.02 -14.72 -15.19
N ARG A 92 2.87 -15.57 -14.62
CA ARG A 92 3.68 -16.58 -15.33
C ARG A 92 2.82 -17.62 -16.03
N VAL A 93 1.77 -18.12 -15.38
CA VAL A 93 0.89 -19.15 -15.98
C VAL A 93 -0.12 -18.58 -16.98
N GLY A 94 -0.13 -17.26 -17.15
CA GLY A 94 -0.88 -16.61 -18.22
C GLY A 94 -2.13 -15.84 -17.80
N ASN A 95 -2.32 -15.51 -16.51
CA ASN A 95 -3.37 -14.57 -16.12
C ASN A 95 -3.00 -13.16 -16.64
N PRO A 96 -3.77 -12.57 -17.59
CA PRO A 96 -3.43 -11.28 -18.17
C PRO A 96 -3.49 -10.13 -17.15
N ALA A 97 -4.52 -10.13 -16.30
CA ALA A 97 -4.68 -9.11 -15.27
C ALA A 97 -3.55 -9.16 -14.23
N ALA A 98 -3.08 -10.36 -13.87
CA ALA A 98 -1.94 -10.52 -12.98
C ALA A 98 -0.65 -9.94 -13.57
N LYS A 99 -0.45 -9.97 -14.90
CA LYS A 99 0.71 -9.33 -15.54
C LYS A 99 0.66 -7.81 -15.40
N ASP A 100 -0.50 -7.22 -15.67
CA ASP A 100 -0.69 -5.77 -15.54
C ASP A 100 -0.53 -5.34 -14.07
N HIS A 101 -1.14 -6.09 -13.14
CA HIS A 101 -0.99 -5.88 -11.71
C HIS A 101 0.45 -6.06 -11.21
N ASP A 102 1.21 -7.01 -11.77
CA ASP A 102 2.62 -7.22 -11.39
C ASP A 102 3.50 -6.02 -11.80
N ALA A 103 3.24 -5.45 -12.99
CA ALA A 103 3.89 -4.24 -13.47
C ALA A 103 3.52 -3.03 -12.60
N LEU A 104 2.22 -2.79 -12.38
CA LEU A 104 1.75 -1.68 -11.53
C LEU A 104 2.30 -1.78 -10.11
N LEU A 105 2.39 -2.97 -9.54
CA LEU A 105 2.96 -3.15 -8.20
C LEU A 105 4.46 -2.84 -8.17
N SER A 106 5.18 -3.11 -9.26
CA SER A 106 6.60 -2.73 -9.38
C SER A 106 6.76 -1.20 -9.38
N ASP A 107 5.84 -0.47 -10.01
CA ASP A 107 5.82 1.00 -9.97
C ASP A 107 5.53 1.53 -8.56
N VAL A 108 4.60 0.89 -7.84
CA VAL A 108 4.32 1.22 -6.43
C VAL A 108 5.52 0.94 -5.54
N GLU A 109 6.20 -0.20 -5.71
CA GLU A 109 7.44 -0.54 -5.00
C GLU A 109 8.53 0.52 -5.27
N ALA A 110 8.71 0.93 -6.53
CA ALA A 110 9.69 1.95 -6.90
C ALA A 110 9.35 3.33 -6.31
N MET A 111 8.07 3.71 -6.30
CA MET A 111 7.59 4.93 -5.65
C MET A 111 7.90 4.91 -4.16
N VAL A 112 7.58 3.81 -3.47
CA VAL A 112 7.84 3.64 -2.02
C VAL A 112 9.34 3.79 -1.73
N MET A 113 10.21 3.16 -2.52
CA MET A 113 11.66 3.27 -2.36
C MET A 113 12.15 4.72 -2.52
N ARG A 114 11.61 5.45 -3.51
CA ARG A 114 11.95 6.86 -3.72
C ARG A 114 11.55 7.74 -2.54
N VAL A 115 10.34 7.56 -2.01
CA VAL A 115 9.86 8.36 -0.87
C VAL A 115 10.67 8.06 0.39
N GLN A 116 11.01 6.79 0.64
CA GLN A 116 11.86 6.42 1.78
C GLN A 116 13.26 7.06 1.70
N GLU A 117 13.85 7.12 0.50
CA GLU A 117 15.14 7.78 0.32
C GLU A 117 15.05 9.30 0.50
N GLU A 118 13.99 9.94 0.00
CA GLU A 118 13.73 11.37 0.20
C GLU A 118 13.53 11.72 1.68
N GLU A 119 12.78 10.92 2.43
CA GLU A 119 12.63 11.06 3.88
C GLU A 119 13.99 10.97 4.59
N ARG A 120 14.82 9.99 4.22
CA ARG A 120 16.16 9.78 4.79
C ARG A 120 17.09 10.98 4.54
N LEU A 121 17.07 11.55 3.33
CA LEU A 121 17.86 12.73 2.97
C LEU A 121 17.40 13.99 3.70
N THR A 122 16.08 14.13 3.90
CA THR A 122 15.48 15.26 4.63
C THR A 122 15.82 15.23 6.12
N GLU A 123 15.81 14.05 6.74
CA GLU A 123 16.25 13.86 8.14
C GLU A 123 17.74 14.18 8.33
N GLN A 124 18.58 13.78 7.37
CA GLN A 124 20.02 14.02 7.40
C GLN A 124 20.37 15.51 7.24
N THR A 125 19.63 16.24 6.40
CA THR A 125 19.80 17.69 6.22
C THR A 125 19.38 18.48 7.47
N ARG A 126 18.34 18.01 8.20
CA ARG A 126 17.87 18.64 9.44
C ARG A 126 18.88 18.53 10.59
N THR A 127 19.77 17.54 10.57
CA THR A 127 20.76 17.34 11.65
C THR A 127 22.04 18.17 11.48
N GLU A 128 22.29 18.75 10.30
CA GLU A 128 23.48 19.58 10.04
C GLU A 128 23.25 21.09 10.27
N VAL A 129 22.01 21.52 10.54
CA VAL A 129 21.65 22.93 10.80
C VAL A 129 21.25 23.13 12.27
N GLU A 130 22.14 22.79 13.20
CA GLU A 130 22.09 23.30 14.58
C GLU A 130 23.32 24.18 14.87
N THR A 131 23.29 25.41 14.37
CA THR A 131 23.98 26.53 15.01
C THR A 131 22.92 27.47 15.57
N PRO A 132 22.97 27.83 16.86
CA PRO A 132 21.96 28.69 17.46
C PRO A 132 22.16 30.11 16.94
N ASN A 133 21.30 30.56 16.04
CA ASN A 133 21.11 31.98 15.79
C ASN A 133 19.63 32.30 16.05
N GLU A 134 19.39 32.96 17.17
CA GLU A 134 18.11 33.56 17.51
C GLU A 134 17.74 34.57 16.42
N ASN A 135 16.45 34.58 16.05
CA ASN A 135 15.79 35.49 15.11
C ASN A 135 15.82 35.12 13.63
N SER A 136 15.00 34.14 13.24
CA SER A 136 14.19 34.32 12.02
C SER A 136 12.88 33.55 12.12
N SER A 137 11.76 34.28 12.13
CA SER A 137 10.40 33.74 12.09
C SER A 137 10.21 32.92 10.81
N PHE A 138 10.15 31.60 10.94
CA PHE A 138 9.85 30.65 9.87
C PHE A 138 8.34 30.59 9.61
N SER A 139 7.71 31.75 9.40
CA SER A 139 6.27 31.86 9.08
C SER A 139 6.01 32.46 7.70
N ASP A 140 6.99 33.09 7.07
CA ASP A 140 6.75 33.97 5.91
C ASP A 140 7.18 33.41 4.53
N PHE A 141 7.79 32.22 4.44
CA PHE A 141 8.38 31.78 3.16
C PHE A 141 7.69 30.63 2.40
N MET A 142 6.66 29.96 2.95
CA MET A 142 6.09 28.77 2.27
C MET A 142 4.56 28.77 2.04
N PHE A 143 3.89 29.92 2.16
CA PHE A 143 2.43 30.03 1.95
C PHE A 143 1.98 30.85 0.73
N ALA A 144 2.88 31.19 -0.20
CA ALA A 144 2.54 32.15 -1.26
C ALA A 144 2.25 31.58 -2.66
N ASP A 145 2.51 30.30 -2.98
CA ASP A 145 2.37 29.88 -4.40
C ASP A 145 2.01 28.40 -4.66
N MET A 146 0.97 27.86 -4.00
CA MET A 146 0.33 26.63 -4.51
C MET A 146 -1.17 26.56 -4.16
N GLY A 147 -1.86 27.67 -4.36
CA GLY A 147 -3.26 27.86 -3.96
C GLY A 147 -4.34 27.31 -4.90
N SER A 148 -4.14 26.19 -5.62
CA SER A 148 -5.26 25.67 -6.45
C SER A 148 -5.44 24.16 -6.62
N GLU A 149 -4.58 23.27 -6.10
CA GLU A 149 -4.74 21.82 -6.38
C GLU A 149 -4.90 20.89 -5.17
N GLN A 150 -4.93 21.39 -3.93
CA GLN A 150 -5.05 20.56 -2.72
C GLN A 150 -6.49 20.27 -2.26
N GLN A 151 -7.51 20.71 -2.99
CA GLN A 151 -8.90 20.66 -2.51
C GLN A 151 -9.76 19.50 -3.04
N ILE A 152 -9.23 18.60 -3.86
CA ILE A 152 -10.07 17.57 -4.50
C ILE A 152 -10.46 16.44 -3.53
N TRP A 153 -9.67 16.19 -2.48
CA TRP A 153 -9.81 14.94 -1.69
C TRP A 153 -10.05 15.11 -0.18
N CYS A 154 -10.15 16.32 0.35
CA CYS A 154 -10.21 16.50 1.81
C CYS A 154 -11.58 16.79 2.42
N ASP A 155 -12.63 17.07 1.64
CA ASP A 155 -13.97 17.34 2.21
C ASP A 155 -15.11 16.89 1.27
N THR A 156 -14.96 15.74 0.61
CA THR A 156 -16.11 15.15 -0.10
C THR A 156 -17.00 14.45 0.91
N ASP A 157 -18.14 15.08 1.24
CA ASP A 157 -19.20 14.49 2.06
C ASP A 157 -19.95 13.41 1.28
N TRP A 158 -19.39 12.20 1.31
CA TRP A 158 -19.94 11.02 0.64
C TRP A 158 -21.30 10.58 1.20
N GLU A 159 -21.64 10.92 2.45
CA GLU A 159 -22.95 10.59 3.03
C GLU A 159 -24.07 11.41 2.39
N ASN A 160 -23.84 12.70 2.12
CA ASN A 160 -24.80 13.54 1.38
C ASN A 160 -24.97 13.07 -0.07
N ILE A 161 -23.88 12.72 -0.74
CA ILE A 161 -23.92 12.24 -2.13
C ILE A 161 -24.73 10.95 -2.20
N LEU A 162 -24.46 9.96 -1.35
CA LEU A 162 -25.15 8.67 -1.36
C LEU A 162 -26.63 8.78 -0.96
N SER A 163 -26.97 9.66 -0.02
CA SER A 163 -28.37 9.87 0.41
C SER A 163 -29.22 10.54 -0.68
N SER A 164 -28.66 11.50 -1.43
CA SER A 164 -29.36 12.17 -2.53
C SER A 164 -29.76 11.23 -3.68
N TYR A 165 -28.97 10.19 -3.97
CA TYR A 165 -29.31 9.18 -4.98
C TYR A 165 -30.43 8.24 -4.54
N THR A 166 -30.60 8.03 -3.23
CA THR A 166 -31.63 7.13 -2.69
C THR A 166 -33.00 7.79 -2.48
N GLN A 167 -33.09 9.11 -2.58
CA GLN A 167 -34.35 9.87 -2.44
C GLN A 167 -34.94 10.36 -3.77
N GLY A 168 -34.35 9.96 -4.90
CA GLY A 168 -34.80 10.31 -6.24
C GLY A 168 -35.30 9.10 -7.05
N ILE A 169 -36.31 8.39 -6.55
CA ILE A 169 -37.31 7.65 -7.36
C ILE A 169 -38.68 7.90 -6.74
#